data_AF-A0A2U3L062-F1
#
_entry.id   AF-A0A2U3L062-F1
#
_cell.length_a   1.000
_cell.length_b   1.000
_cell.length_c   1.000
_cell.angle_alpha   90.00
_cell.angle_beta   90.00
_cell.angle_gamma   90.00
#
_symmetry.space_group_name_H-M   'P 1'
#
loop_
_entity.id
_entity.type
_entity.pdbx_description
1 polymer ?
#
loop_
_entity_poly.entity_id
_entity_poly.type
_entity_poly.pdbx_seq_one_letter_code
_entity_poly.pdbx_strand_id
1 'polypeptide(L)'
;MSALMVRLRYSGNPEHKRNPGDFGLNPPSAPRAGKTLCDQVEIYSRAEALELLRAGLKRGTFSAQERDGWPQNVWAVTETGEPVEAQLEGHGVYHGYPMPAADPFREKVLERWTHS
;
A
#
# COMPACT_ATOMS: atom_id res chain seq x y z
N MET A 1 -10.32 -17.09 3.90
CA MET A 1 -9.38 -15.95 4.03
C MET A 1 -8.44 -16.01 5.25
N SER A 2 -8.63 -16.88 6.25
CA SER A 2 -7.82 -16.85 7.50
C SER A 2 -6.36 -17.33 7.39
N ALA A 3 -6.01 -18.27 6.50
CA ALA A 3 -4.65 -18.81 6.43
C ALA A 3 -3.63 -17.88 5.72
N LEU A 4 -4.10 -17.05 4.78
CA LEU A 4 -3.26 -16.12 4.03
C LEU A 4 -2.76 -14.97 4.92
N MET A 5 -3.60 -14.45 5.83
CA MET A 5 -3.23 -13.34 6.72
C MET A 5 -2.03 -13.62 7.64
N VAL A 6 -1.69 -14.89 7.86
CA VAL A 6 -0.54 -15.31 8.68
C VAL A 6 0.79 -15.15 7.93
N ARG A 7 0.77 -15.16 6.59
CA ARG A 7 1.96 -15.06 5.73
C ARG A 7 2.15 -13.70 5.06
N LEU A 8 1.18 -12.80 5.20
CA LEU A 8 1.22 -11.45 4.65
C LEU A 8 2.42 -10.66 5.18
N ARG A 9 3.21 -10.09 4.27
CA ARG A 9 4.40 -9.29 4.59
C ARG A 9 4.41 -8.00 3.78
N TYR A 10 5.03 -6.98 4.36
CA TYR A 10 5.26 -5.70 3.69
C TYR A 10 6.77 -5.47 3.59
N SER A 11 7.31 -5.27 2.39
CA SER A 11 8.75 -5.04 2.19
C SER A 11 9.12 -3.56 2.36
N GLY A 12 8.26 -2.67 1.87
CA GLY A 12 8.57 -1.25 1.72
C GLY A 12 9.55 -1.02 0.57
N ASN A 13 9.41 0.10 -0.16
CA ASN A 13 10.30 0.43 -1.27
C ASN A 13 11.13 1.69 -0.93
N PRO A 14 12.48 1.62 -0.96
CA PRO A 14 13.35 2.78 -0.70
C PRO A 14 13.09 3.92 -1.68
N GLU A 15 12.63 3.60 -2.88
CA GLU A 15 12.35 4.58 -3.94
C GLU A 15 11.26 5.60 -3.61
N HIS A 16 10.42 5.33 -2.61
CA HIS A 16 9.23 6.13 -2.26
C HIS A 16 9.24 6.66 -0.82
N LYS A 17 10.35 6.50 -0.10
CA LYS A 17 10.49 6.95 1.29
C LYS A 17 11.68 7.89 1.43
N ARG A 18 11.41 9.14 1.81
CA ARG A 18 12.47 10.10 2.17
C ARG A 18 13.00 9.81 3.58
N ASN A 19 12.16 9.27 4.47
CA ASN A 19 12.55 8.80 5.79
C ASN A 19 12.31 7.29 5.92
N PRO A 20 13.38 6.46 5.99
CA PRO A 20 13.26 5.01 5.95
C PRO A 20 12.68 4.37 7.23
N GLY A 21 12.39 5.13 8.30
CA GLY A 21 11.79 4.60 9.52
C GLY A 21 12.49 3.34 10.05
N ASP A 22 11.72 2.31 10.40
CA ASP A 22 12.19 0.98 10.81
C ASP A 22 12.35 -0.02 9.64
N PHE A 23 12.22 0.46 8.39
CA PHE A 23 12.16 -0.42 7.22
C PHE A 23 13.53 -0.99 6.80
N GLY A 24 14.63 -0.54 7.42
CA GLY A 24 15.99 -1.02 7.11
C GLY A 24 16.44 -0.70 5.69
N LEU A 25 15.84 0.32 5.06
CA LEU A 25 16.07 0.68 3.66
C LEU A 25 17.19 1.71 3.57
N ASN A 26 18.21 1.44 2.76
CA ASN A 26 19.16 2.47 2.34
C ASN A 26 18.45 3.40 1.35
N PRO A 27 18.37 4.73 1.60
CA PRO A 27 17.69 5.65 0.71
C PRO A 27 18.37 5.66 -0.68
N PRO A 28 17.62 5.70 -1.79
CA PRO A 28 18.21 5.81 -3.12
C PRO A 28 18.77 7.23 -3.32
N SER A 29 19.94 7.33 -3.95
CA SER A 29 20.69 8.59 -4.11
C SER A 29 20.09 9.60 -5.10
N ALA A 30 18.85 9.39 -5.59
CA ALA A 30 18.20 10.28 -6.54
C ALA A 30 16.66 10.10 -6.54
N PRO A 31 15.89 11.01 -5.92
CA PRO A 31 14.45 11.05 -6.09
C PRO A 31 14.12 11.41 -7.54
N ARG A 32 13.43 10.53 -8.29
CA ARG A 32 12.91 10.88 -9.63
C ARG A 32 11.72 11.83 -9.46
N ALA A 33 11.68 12.89 -10.28
CA ALA A 33 10.55 13.82 -10.32
C ALA A 33 9.25 13.09 -10.69
N GLY A 34 8.17 13.30 -9.94
CA GLY A 34 6.87 12.65 -10.13
C GLY A 34 6.58 11.47 -9.19
N LYS A 35 7.47 11.16 -8.24
CA LYS A 35 7.22 10.12 -7.22
C LYS A 35 6.36 10.65 -6.07
N THR A 36 5.20 10.06 -5.85
CA THR A 36 4.41 10.26 -4.63
C THR A 36 5.19 9.64 -3.47
N LEU A 37 5.66 10.48 -2.53
CA LEU A 37 6.37 10.03 -1.34
C LEU A 37 5.36 9.49 -0.33
N CYS A 38 5.64 8.35 0.30
CA CYS A 38 4.86 7.87 1.44
C CYS A 38 4.78 8.91 2.57
N ASP A 39 5.77 9.81 2.67
CA ASP A 39 5.78 10.88 3.68
C ASP A 39 4.62 11.88 3.51
N GLN A 40 4.03 12.00 2.31
CA GLN A 40 2.88 12.87 2.07
C GLN A 40 1.56 12.30 2.63
N VAL A 41 1.52 11.01 2.95
CA VAL A 41 0.33 10.33 3.49
C VAL A 41 0.54 9.80 4.91
N GLU A 42 1.55 10.33 5.60
CA GLU A 42 1.81 10.08 7.02
C GLU A 42 2.02 8.61 7.43
N ILE A 43 2.39 7.73 6.49
CA ILE A 43 2.71 6.32 6.80
C ILE A 43 4.18 6.21 7.23
N TYR A 44 4.42 6.13 8.54
CA TYR A 44 5.76 6.23 9.12
C TYR A 44 6.35 4.88 9.58
N SER A 45 5.53 3.84 9.68
CA SER A 45 5.97 2.54 10.21
C SER A 45 5.54 1.36 9.35
N ARG A 46 6.32 0.27 9.43
CA ARG A 46 5.96 -0.99 8.76
C ARG A 46 4.69 -1.62 9.34
N ALA A 47 4.44 -1.41 10.62
CA ALA A 47 3.24 -1.88 11.30
C ALA A 47 1.99 -1.22 10.69
N GLU A 48 1.99 0.10 10.57
CA GLU A 48 0.90 0.89 9.99
C GLU A 48 0.62 0.49 8.53
N ALA A 49 1.66 0.36 7.71
CA ALA A 49 1.49 -0.09 6.34
C ALA A 49 0.89 -1.50 6.25
N LEU A 50 1.26 -2.39 7.18
CA LEU A 50 0.71 -3.74 7.26
C LEU A 50 -0.74 -3.73 7.76
N GLU A 51 -1.10 -2.82 8.65
CA GLU A 51 -2.49 -2.63 9.10
C GLU A 51 -3.39 -2.15 7.97
N LEU A 52 -2.95 -1.16 7.19
CA LEU A 52 -3.67 -0.70 6.00
C LEU A 52 -3.85 -1.83 4.98
N LEU A 53 -2.79 -2.59 4.70
CA LEU A 53 -2.87 -3.76 3.81
C LEU A 53 -3.87 -4.80 4.31
N ARG A 54 -3.86 -5.10 5.61
CA ARG A 54 -4.85 -6.01 6.23
C ARG A 54 -6.26 -5.44 6.15
N ALA A 55 -6.43 -4.14 6.35
CA ALA A 55 -7.73 -3.47 6.28
C ALA A 55 -8.30 -3.56 4.87
N GLY A 56 -7.50 -3.31 3.84
CA GLY A 56 -7.95 -3.45 2.45
C GLY A 56 -8.35 -4.87 2.07
N LEU A 57 -7.57 -5.87 2.49
CA LEU A 57 -7.93 -7.27 2.31
C LEU A 57 -9.24 -7.64 3.01
N LYS A 58 -9.47 -7.16 4.24
CA LYS A 58 -10.70 -7.43 5.02
C LYS A 58 -11.94 -6.75 4.42
N ARG A 59 -11.79 -5.52 3.94
CA ARG A 59 -12.87 -4.71 3.32
C ARG A 59 -13.18 -5.12 1.89
N GLY A 60 -12.43 -6.07 1.32
CA GLY A 60 -12.65 -6.50 -0.06
C GLY A 60 -12.20 -5.47 -1.09
N THR A 61 -11.32 -4.53 -0.74
CA THR A 61 -10.80 -3.50 -1.64
C THR A 61 -9.48 -3.96 -2.25
N PHE A 62 -9.58 -4.96 -3.12
CA PHE A 62 -8.43 -5.54 -3.82
C PHE A 62 -8.81 -5.96 -5.25
N SER A 63 -7.80 -6.15 -6.10
CA SER A 63 -7.98 -6.46 -7.51
C SER A 63 -8.54 -7.86 -7.71
N ALA A 64 -9.38 -8.05 -8.74
CA ALA A 64 -9.80 -9.38 -9.17
C ALA A 64 -8.64 -10.21 -9.77
N GLN A 65 -7.62 -9.54 -10.32
CA GLN A 65 -6.41 -10.22 -10.76
C GLN A 65 -5.66 -10.77 -9.55
N GLU A 66 -5.31 -12.05 -9.60
CA GLU A 66 -4.54 -12.73 -8.57
C GLU A 66 -3.27 -13.36 -9.17
N ARG A 67 -2.25 -13.52 -8.34
CA ARG A 67 -1.05 -14.34 -8.60
C ARG A 67 -0.78 -15.19 -7.36
N ASP A 68 -0.69 -16.50 -7.55
CA ASP A 68 -0.45 -17.47 -6.46
C ASP A 68 -1.44 -17.34 -5.28
N GLY A 69 -2.71 -17.02 -5.58
CA GLY A 69 -3.77 -16.83 -4.58
C GLY A 69 -3.71 -15.51 -3.82
N TRP A 70 -2.95 -14.54 -4.32
CA TRP A 70 -2.82 -13.19 -3.77
C TRP A 70 -3.32 -12.14 -4.77
N PRO A 71 -4.17 -11.19 -4.37
CA PRO A 71 -4.55 -10.08 -5.24
C PRO A 71 -3.32 -9.30 -5.73
N GLN A 72 -3.28 -8.95 -7.01
CA GLN A 72 -2.21 -8.15 -7.60
C GLN A 72 -2.08 -6.78 -6.90
N ASN A 73 -3.22 -6.14 -6.60
CA ASN A 73 -3.29 -4.86 -5.92
C ASN A 73 -4.26 -4.93 -4.74
N VAL A 74 -3.93 -4.24 -3.66
CA VAL A 74 -4.80 -3.97 -2.52
C VAL A 74 -4.84 -2.47 -2.29
N TRP A 75 -6.03 -1.93 -2.06
CA TRP A 75 -6.24 -0.52 -1.79
C TRP A 75 -6.72 -0.31 -0.37
N ALA A 76 -6.25 0.77 0.24
CA ALA A 76 -6.68 1.22 1.56
C ALA A 76 -6.78 2.73 1.61
N VAL A 77 -7.39 3.26 2.67
CA VAL A 77 -7.44 4.70 2.94
C VAL A 77 -6.86 4.93 4.33
N THR A 78 -5.94 5.87 4.46
CA THR A 78 -5.34 6.27 5.74
C THR A 78 -6.39 6.89 6.67
N GLU A 79 -6.05 7.07 7.95
CA GLU A 79 -6.92 7.78 8.90
C GLU A 79 -7.21 9.22 8.47
N THR A 80 -6.28 9.84 7.76
CA THR A 80 -6.41 11.19 7.20
C THR A 80 -7.18 11.25 5.88
N GLY A 81 -7.67 10.11 5.38
CA GLY A 81 -8.50 10.05 4.17
C GLY A 81 -7.71 9.91 2.87
N GLU A 82 -6.42 9.60 2.93
CA GLU A 82 -5.59 9.45 1.73
C GLU A 82 -5.62 8.01 1.19
N PRO A 83 -6.01 7.79 -0.07
CA PRO A 83 -6.00 6.47 -0.67
C PRO A 83 -4.57 6.05 -1.04
N VAL A 84 -4.26 4.80 -0.69
CA VAL A 84 -2.98 4.15 -0.94
C VAL A 84 -3.19 2.84 -1.68
N GLU A 85 -2.20 2.48 -2.50
CA GLU A 85 -2.16 1.23 -3.24
C GLU A 85 -0.98 0.40 -2.76
N ALA A 86 -1.19 -0.90 -2.58
CA ALA A 86 -0.16 -1.89 -2.36
C ALA A 86 -0.15 -2.90 -3.50
N GLN A 87 0.99 -3.06 -4.16
CA GLN A 87 1.20 -4.00 -5.26
C GLN A 87 1.98 -5.23 -4.78
N LEU A 88 1.57 -6.40 -5.25
CA LEU A 88 2.21 -7.67 -4.98
C LEU A 88 3.58 -7.77 -5.68
N GLU A 89 4.62 -8.06 -4.91
CA GLU A 89 5.97 -8.41 -5.41
C GLU A 89 6.11 -9.92 -5.65
N GLY A 90 5.41 -10.72 -4.83
CA GLY A 90 5.37 -12.18 -4.93
C GLY A 90 5.18 -12.84 -3.57
N HIS A 91 4.66 -14.08 -3.55
CA HIS A 91 4.51 -14.89 -2.33
C HIS A 91 3.85 -14.18 -1.13
N GLY A 92 2.91 -13.26 -1.37
CA GLY A 92 2.23 -12.50 -0.32
C GLY A 92 3.04 -11.33 0.27
N VAL A 93 4.12 -10.93 -0.40
CA VAL A 93 4.89 -9.72 -0.11
C VAL A 93 4.37 -8.57 -0.95
N TYR A 94 4.04 -7.46 -0.30
CA TYR A 94 3.57 -6.25 -0.95
C TYR A 94 4.49 -5.06 -0.67
N HIS A 95 4.57 -4.15 -1.62
CA HIS A 95 5.02 -2.78 -1.40
C HIS A 95 3.88 -1.83 -1.72
N GLY A 96 3.80 -0.68 -1.04
CA GLY A 96 2.75 0.30 -1.29
C GLY A 96 3.24 1.73 -1.40
N TYR A 97 2.39 2.55 -2.00
CA TYR A 97 2.61 3.96 -2.30
C TYR A 97 1.27 4.72 -2.27
N PRO A 98 1.31 6.04 -2.05
CA PRO A 98 0.13 6.86 -2.23
C PRO A 98 -0.33 6.86 -3.69
N MET A 99 -1.64 6.81 -3.89
CA MET A 99 -2.19 6.99 -5.23
C MET A 99 -1.96 8.44 -5.68
N PRO A 100 -1.53 8.72 -6.92
CA PRO A 100 -1.34 10.10 -7.39
C PRO A 100 -2.65 10.89 -7.37
N ALA A 101 -2.66 12.14 -6.89
CA ALA A 101 -3.89 12.94 -6.75
C ALA A 101 -4.72 13.08 -8.05
N ALA A 102 -4.07 13.01 -9.22
CA ALA A 102 -4.71 13.07 -10.53
C ALA A 102 -5.21 11.71 -11.05
N ASP A 103 -4.99 10.62 -10.32
CA ASP A 103 -5.47 9.29 -10.70
C ASP A 103 -6.99 9.20 -10.47
N PRO A 104 -7.81 9.07 -11.54
CA PRO A 104 -9.27 9.00 -11.42
C PRO A 104 -9.72 7.76 -10.64
N PHE A 105 -8.88 6.73 -10.50
CA PHE A 105 -9.21 5.55 -9.70
C PHE A 105 -9.26 5.85 -8.20
N ARG A 106 -8.66 6.95 -7.73
CA ARG A 106 -8.74 7.40 -6.32
C ARG A 106 -10.17 7.56 -5.84
N GLU A 107 -11.01 8.19 -6.66
CA GLU A 107 -12.43 8.41 -6.33
C GLU A 107 -13.16 7.08 -6.12
N LYS A 108 -12.83 6.06 -6.92
CA LYS A 108 -13.41 4.72 -6.81
C LYS A 108 -12.94 3.97 -5.57
N VAL A 109 -11.69 4.14 -5.18
CA VAL A 109 -11.17 3.59 -3.92
C VAL A 109 -11.90 4.23 -2.73
N LEU A 110 -12.02 5.56 -2.71
CA LEU A 110 -12.72 6.30 -1.63
C LEU A 110 -14.22 5.92 -1.55
N GLU A 111 -14.90 5.88 -2.70
CA GLU A 111 -16.30 5.45 -2.81
C GLU A 111 -16.50 4.05 -2.23
N ARG A 112 -15.63 3.09 -2.60
CA ARG A 112 -15.74 1.72 -2.09
C ARG A 112 -15.37 1.61 -0.61
N TRP A 113 -14.37 2.35 -0.16
CA TRP A 113 -13.90 2.32 1.24
C TRP A 113 -14.97 2.79 2.22
N THR A 114 -15.73 3.83 1.86
CA THR A 114 -16.81 4.37 2.68
C THR A 114 -18.03 3.46 2.80
N HIS A 115 -18.23 2.55 1.84
CA HIS A 115 -19.38 1.63 1.78
C HIS A 115 -19.04 0.19 2.21
N SER A 116 -17.85 -0.05 2.76
CA SER A 116 -17.35 -1.38 3.17
C SER A 116 -17.18 -1.57 4.67
#